data_AF-A0A7X8Q3L4-F1
#
_entry.id   AF-A0A7X8Q3L4-F1
#
_cell.length_a   1.000
_cell.length_b   1.000
_cell.length_c   1.000
_cell.angle_alpha   90.00
_cell.angle_beta   90.00
_cell.angle_gamma   90.00
#
_symmetry.space_group_name_H-M   'P 1'
#
loop_
_entity.id
_entity.type
_entity.pdbx_description
1 polymer ?
#
loop_
_entity_poly.entity_id
_entity_poly.type
_entity_poly.pdbx_seq_one_letter_code
_entity_poly.pdbx_strand_id
1 'polypeptide(L)'
;MTVHVCYSAMKNCINNDSYGMICVGCNACGRINPERQREAALKMWKRKLQQEELGIEGMDEAQRKNIEANISYFKGKIAELES
;
A
#
# COMPACT_ATOMS: atom_id res chain seq x y z
N MET A 1 -8.03 1.56 18.43
CA MET A 1 -8.16 0.44 17.47
C MET A 1 -8.12 1.03 16.07
N THR A 2 -7.06 0.78 15.30
CA THR A 2 -6.96 1.22 13.91
C THR A 2 -7.73 0.22 13.06
N VAL A 3 -8.94 0.57 12.65
CA VAL A 3 -9.79 -0.30 11.83
C VAL A 3 -9.32 -0.18 10.38
N HIS A 4 -8.40 -1.03 9.94
CA HIS A 4 -8.06 -1.15 8.53
C HIS A 4 -9.19 -1.87 7.78
N VAL A 5 -10.11 -1.11 7.18
CA VAL A 5 -11.20 -1.64 6.33
C VAL A 5 -10.77 -1.66 4.86
N CYS A 6 -9.57 -2.17 4.55
CA CYS A 6 -9.14 -2.39 3.17
C CYS A 6 -8.55 -3.79 3.03
N TYR A 7 -9.41 -4.76 2.70
CA TYR A 7 -9.03 -6.13 2.39
C TYR A 7 -8.88 -6.27 0.87
N SER A 8 -7.82 -6.95 0.45
CA SER A 8 -7.61 -7.19 -0.97
C SER A 8 -8.66 -8.17 -1.52
N ALA A 9 -9.16 -7.92 -2.73
CA ALA A 9 -10.11 -8.78 -3.42
C ALA A 9 -9.60 -10.22 -3.62
N MET A 10 -8.28 -10.43 -3.60
CA MET A 10 -7.65 -11.69 -3.97
C MET A 10 -6.78 -12.25 -2.85
N LYS A 11 -6.85 -13.57 -2.65
CA LYS A 11 -6.00 -14.29 -1.70
C LYS A 11 -4.53 -13.97 -1.95
N ASN A 12 -3.80 -13.63 -0.89
CA ASN A 12 -2.38 -13.26 -0.91
C ASN A 12 -2.03 -11.98 -1.70
N CYS A 13 -3.01 -11.14 -2.02
CA CYS A 13 -2.74 -9.84 -2.63
C CYS A 13 -2.46 -8.79 -1.55
N ILE A 14 -1.30 -8.15 -1.64
CA ILE A 14 -0.87 -7.09 -0.71
C ILE A 14 -1.35 -5.70 -1.11
N ASN A 15 -1.92 -5.56 -2.31
CA ASN A 15 -2.47 -4.31 -2.79
C ASN A 15 -3.92 -4.17 -2.30
N ASN A 16 -4.12 -3.27 -1.35
CA ASN A 16 -5.42 -2.93 -0.78
C ASN A 16 -6.28 -2.04 -1.69
N ASP A 17 -5.74 -1.52 -2.80
CA ASP A 17 -6.50 -0.83 -3.85
C ASP A 17 -7.19 -1.82 -4.81
N SER A 18 -6.94 -3.13 -4.65
CA SER A 18 -7.71 -4.17 -5.31
C SER A 18 -9.05 -4.33 -4.59
N TYR A 19 -10.02 -3.48 -4.94
CA TYR A 19 -11.36 -3.53 -4.38
C TYR A 19 -12.15 -4.73 -4.93
N GLY A 20 -12.67 -5.56 -4.00
CA GLY A 20 -13.78 -6.51 -4.17
C GLY A 20 -13.65 -7.65 -5.18
N MET A 21 -13.32 -7.37 -6.45
CA MET A 21 -13.34 -8.37 -7.53
C MET A 21 -12.28 -8.15 -8.63
N ILE A 22 -11.53 -7.03 -8.63
CA ILE A 22 -10.67 -6.68 -9.77
C ILE A 22 -9.18 -6.66 -9.37
N CYS A 23 -8.40 -7.47 -10.07
CA CYS A 23 -6.95 -7.40 -10.07
C CYS A 23 -6.49 -6.22 -10.94
N VAL A 24 -5.75 -5.27 -10.36
CA VAL A 24 -5.21 -4.11 -11.10
C VAL A 24 -3.92 -4.41 -11.88
N GLY A 25 -3.51 -5.68 -11.96
CA GLY A 25 -2.35 -6.10 -12.75
C GLY A 25 -0.98 -5.62 -12.25
N CYS A 26 -0.88 -5.15 -11.00
CA CYS A 26 0.35 -4.51 -10.50
C CYS A 26 1.53 -5.46 -10.23
N ASN A 27 1.30 -6.77 -10.14
CA ASN A 27 2.30 -7.80 -9.79
C ASN A 27 2.99 -7.66 -8.41
N ALA A 28 2.53 -6.78 -7.52
CA ALA A 28 3.11 -6.62 -6.18
C ALA A 28 3.06 -7.90 -5.33
N CYS A 29 2.09 -8.78 -5.60
CA CYS A 29 1.96 -10.10 -4.99
C CYS A 29 2.64 -11.24 -5.76
N GLY A 30 3.35 -10.96 -6.86
CA GLY A 30 4.06 -11.95 -7.67
C GLY A 30 3.19 -12.87 -8.53
N ARG A 31 1.85 -12.67 -8.55
CA ARG A 31 0.91 -13.51 -9.30
C ARG A 31 1.21 -13.60 -10.81
N ILE A 32 1.76 -12.55 -11.41
CA ILE A 32 2.01 -12.49 -12.87
C ILE A 32 3.44 -12.94 -13.18
N ASN A 33 4.42 -12.41 -12.44
CA ASN A 33 5.82 -12.77 -12.56
C ASN A 33 6.51 -12.69 -11.18
N PRO A 34 6.81 -13.84 -10.55
CA PRO A 34 7.47 -13.88 -9.24
C PRO A 34 8.85 -13.21 -9.22
N GLU A 35 9.63 -13.32 -10.30
CA GLU A 35 10.98 -12.74 -10.38
C GLU A 35 10.96 -11.21 -10.30
N ARG A 36 9.85 -10.59 -10.78
CA ARG A 36 9.63 -9.14 -10.73
C ARG A 36 8.75 -8.70 -9.56
N GLN A 37 8.42 -9.58 -8.63
CA GLN A 37 7.55 -9.26 -7.49
C GLN A 37 8.16 -8.15 -6.62
N ARG A 38 9.44 -8.28 -6.27
CA ARG A 38 10.12 -7.34 -5.35
C ARG A 38 10.10 -5.92 -5.90
N GLU A 39 10.46 -5.75 -7.16
CA GLU A 39 10.44 -4.45 -7.85
C GLU A 39 9.01 -3.87 -7.93
N ALA A 40 8.04 -4.71 -8.28
CA ALA A 40 6.63 -4.30 -8.36
C ALA A 40 6.07 -3.87 -7.00
N ALA A 41 6.39 -4.61 -5.93
CA ALA A 41 6.00 -4.27 -4.56
C ALA A 41 6.66 -2.96 -4.10
N LEU A 42 7.96 -2.78 -4.37
CA LEU A 42 8.69 -1.56 -4.03
C LEU A 42 8.09 -0.34 -4.73
N LYS A 43 7.80 -0.45 -6.03
CA LYS A 43 7.14 0.61 -6.81
C LYS A 43 5.76 0.95 -6.25
N MET A 44 4.97 -0.05 -5.85
CA MET A 44 3.65 0.15 -5.24
C MET A 44 3.75 0.94 -3.92
N TRP A 45 4.63 0.52 -3.00
CA TRP A 45 4.77 1.19 -1.70
C TRP A 45 5.29 2.62 -1.83
N LYS A 46 6.27 2.87 -2.71
CA LYS A 46 6.77 4.22 -2.99
C LYS A 46 5.67 5.14 -3.53
N ARG A 47 4.81 4.64 -4.42
CA ARG A 47 3.66 5.39 -4.94
C ARG A 47 2.64 5.72 -3.84
N LYS A 48 2.32 4.76 -2.97
CA LYS A 48 1.40 4.97 -1.83
C LYS A 48 1.94 6.01 -0.86
N LEU A 49 3.23 5.93 -0.53
CA LEU A 49 3.89 6.92 0.32
C LEU A 49 3.79 8.33 -0.29
N GLN A 50 4.10 8.47 -1.58
CA GLN A 50 3.99 9.76 -2.28
C GLN A 50 2.56 10.32 -2.24
N GLN A 51 1.53 9.47 -2.35
CA GLN A 51 0.13 9.91 -2.31
C GLN A 51 -0.26 10.48 -0.95
N GLU A 52 0.14 9.81 0.14
CA GLU A 52 -0.14 10.27 1.51
C GLU A 52 0.63 11.57 1.85
N GLU A 53 1.85 11.72 1.34
CA GLU A 53 2.67 12.93 1.57
C GLU A 53 2.14 14.17 0.84
N LEU A 54 1.33 13.99 -0.22
CA LEU A 54 0.76 15.09 -1.02
C LEU A 54 -0.56 15.66 -0.47
N GLY A 55 -1.25 14.98 0.44
CA GLY A 55 -2.60 15.35 0.86
C GLY A 55 -2.74 15.48 2.37
N ILE A 56 -2.56 16.68 2.91
CA ILE A 56 -2.77 16.95 4.36
C ILE A 56 -3.64 18.21 4.61
N GLU A 57 -3.97 18.97 3.57
CA GLU A 57 -4.74 20.21 3.73
C GLU A 57 -6.24 19.92 3.92
N GLY A 58 -6.86 20.54 4.92
CA GLY A 58 -8.30 20.42 5.20
C GLY A 58 -8.73 19.15 5.95
N MET A 59 -7.78 18.37 6.48
CA MET A 59 -8.06 17.10 7.17
C MET A 59 -8.28 17.25 8.67
N ASP A 60 -9.19 16.44 9.21
CA ASP A 60 -9.43 16.32 10.65
C ASP A 60 -8.34 15.52 11.37
N GLU A 61 -8.39 15.50 12.71
CA GLU A 61 -7.39 14.82 13.54
C GLU A 61 -7.35 13.30 13.30
N ALA A 62 -8.50 12.67 13.07
CA ALA A 62 -8.57 11.22 12.84
C ALA A 62 -7.96 10.86 11.48
N GLN A 63 -8.25 11.64 10.45
CA GLN A 63 -7.64 11.52 9.12
C GLN A 63 -6.12 11.68 9.21
N ARG A 64 -5.64 12.71 9.92
CA ARG A 64 -4.20 12.93 10.11
C ARG A 64 -3.50 11.74 10.78
N LYS A 65 -4.07 11.21 11.87
CA LYS A 65 -3.53 10.03 12.56
C LYS A 65 -3.48 8.80 11.66
N ASN A 66 -4.48 8.62 10.80
CA ASN A 66 -4.50 7.52 9.84
C ASN A 66 -3.40 7.68 8.78
N ILE A 67 -3.18 8.90 8.28
CA ILE A 67 -2.11 9.20 7.31
C ILE A 67 -0.73 8.98 7.91
N GLU A 68 -0.50 9.46 9.14
CA GLU A 68 0.75 9.23 9.86
C GLU A 68 1.03 7.73 10.05
N ALA A 69 0.00 6.96 10.41
CA ALA A 69 0.10 5.51 10.52
C ALA A 69 0.40 4.83 9.18
N ASN A 70 -0.25 5.26 8.09
CA ASN A 70 0.00 4.77 6.74
C ASN A 70 1.44 5.06 6.28
N ILE A 71 1.91 6.29 6.47
CA ILE A 71 3.29 6.71 6.14
C ILE A 71 4.31 5.84 6.88
N SER A 72 4.12 5.64 8.19
CA SER A 72 5.00 4.80 9.01
C SER A 72 5.03 3.36 8.48
N TYR A 73 3.85 2.79 8.20
CA TYR A 73 3.72 1.45 7.65
C TYR A 73 4.39 1.30 6.28
N PHE A 74 4.17 2.23 5.35
CA PHE A 74 4.77 2.18 4.01
C PHE A 74 6.30 2.33 4.05
N LYS A 75 6.84 3.21 4.90
CA LYS A 75 8.29 3.33 5.10
C LYS A 75 8.90 2.03 5.62
N GLY A 76 8.24 1.35 6.56
CA GLY A 76 8.67 0.02 7.03
C GLY A 76 8.71 -1.01 5.91
N LYS A 77 7.66 -1.07 5.08
CA LYS A 77 7.59 -2.00 3.93
C LYS A 77 8.64 -1.73 2.86
N ILE A 78 8.97 -0.46 2.62
CA ILE A 78 10.06 -0.08 1.71
C ILE A 78 11.41 -0.56 2.25
N ALA A 79 11.68 -0.32 3.54
CA ALA A 79 12.93 -0.73 4.17
C ALA A 79 13.13 -2.26 4.13
N GLU A 80 12.09 -3.04 4.43
CA GLU A 80 12.10 -4.51 4.31
C GLU A 80 12.44 -5.00 2.88
N LEU A 81 12.05 -4.24 1.85
CA LEU A 81 12.27 -4.59 0.45
C LEU A 81 13.59 -4.04 -0.11
N GLU A 82 14.26 -3.11 0.57
CA GLU A 82 15.55 -2.55 0.18
C GLU A 82 16.73 -3.19 0.92
N SER A 83 16.49 -3.90 2.03
CA SER A 83 17.46 -4.80 2.68
C SER A 83 17.80 -6.03 1.83
#